data_AF-A0A7R8ZWV1-F1
#
_entry.id   AF-A0A7R8ZWV1-F1
#
_cell.length_a   1.000
_cell.length_b   1.000
_cell.length_c   1.000
_cell.angle_alpha   90.00
_cell.angle_beta   90.00
_cell.angle_gamma   90.00
#
_symmetry.space_group_name_H-M   'P 1'
#
loop_
_entity.id
_entity.type
_entity.pdbx_description
1 polymer ?
#
loop_
_entity_poly.entity_id
_entity_poly.type
_entity_poly.pdbx_seq_one_letter_code
_entity_poly.pdbx_strand_id
1 'polypeptide(L)'
;MAHKLKPGEVMVLENTRFHKEEKAGDEAFAKALSKLGDVYINDAFGTAHRAHASTTTVAQFFDRDSRAFGLLLEGELKNAAKVTENPERPLCAITGGAKVSDKLLLLERMIDFVDTLIVGGGMAYTFAKALGGNIGGSLCEDDKIDLAKDLIQKAKDRGVQLLLPEDSVAADKFAADANTQITKT
;
A
#
# COMPACT_ATOMS: atom_id res chain seq x y z
N MET A 1 -15.01 -9.56 33.34
CA MET A 1 -16.21 -9.26 32.53
C MET A 1 -16.28 -10.17 31.31
N ALA A 2 -15.19 -10.34 30.55
CA ALA A 2 -15.11 -11.35 29.47
C ALA A 2 -15.57 -12.76 29.88
N HIS A 3 -15.11 -13.28 31.03
CA HIS A 3 -15.53 -14.60 31.54
C HIS A 3 -17.01 -14.75 31.92
N LYS A 4 -17.81 -13.68 31.85
CA LYS A 4 -19.26 -13.73 32.11
C LYS A 4 -20.09 -13.70 30.82
N LEU A 5 -19.44 -13.57 29.67
CA LEU A 5 -20.09 -13.50 28.37
C LEU A 5 -20.72 -14.87 28.05
N LYS A 6 -22.00 -14.89 27.70
CA LYS A 6 -22.73 -16.11 27.36
C LYS A 6 -22.53 -16.45 25.88
N PRO A 7 -22.75 -17.72 25.48
CA PRO A 7 -22.74 -18.10 24.07
C PRO A 7 -23.67 -17.20 23.23
N GLY A 8 -23.14 -16.62 22.15
CA GLY A 8 -23.86 -15.71 21.26
C GLY A 8 -23.82 -14.23 21.65
N GLU A 9 -23.28 -13.88 22.82
CA GLU A 9 -23.06 -12.48 23.19
C GLU A 9 -21.73 -11.95 22.61
N VAL A 10 -21.70 -10.66 22.30
CA VAL A 10 -20.53 -9.97 21.74
C VAL A 10 -20.10 -8.86 22.68
N MET A 11 -18.80 -8.79 22.94
CA MET A 11 -18.19 -7.70 23.69
C MET A 11 -17.18 -6.99 22.80
N VAL A 12 -17.32 -5.69 22.67
CA VAL A 12 -16.33 -4.82 22.00
C VAL A 12 -15.53 -4.14 23.09
N LEU A 13 -14.21 -4.35 23.06
CA LEU A 13 -13.31 -3.62 23.94
C LEU A 13 -13.22 -2.17 23.47
N GLU A 14 -12.92 -1.29 24.42
CA GLU A 14 -12.57 0.09 24.11
C GLU A 14 -11.27 0.14 23.26
N ASN A 15 -11.02 1.27 22.61
CA ASN A 15 -9.88 1.43 21.71
C ASN A 15 -8.55 0.97 22.34
N THR A 16 -7.95 -0.08 21.79
CA THR A 16 -6.69 -0.67 22.30
C THR A 16 -5.55 0.33 22.35
N ARG A 17 -5.57 1.37 21.52
CA ARG A 17 -4.55 2.42 21.47
C ARG A 17 -4.67 3.47 22.58
N PHE A 18 -5.68 3.38 23.46
CA PHE A 18 -5.65 4.10 24.74
C PHE A 18 -4.55 3.58 25.67
N HIS A 19 -4.13 2.33 25.47
CA HIS A 19 -2.92 1.77 26.07
C HIS A 19 -1.72 2.10 25.18
N LYS A 20 -0.72 2.80 25.73
CA LYS A 20 0.51 3.16 24.98
C LYS A 20 1.31 1.91 24.58
N GLU A 21 1.17 0.88 25.40
CA GLU A 21 1.70 -0.47 25.29
C GLU A 21 1.32 -1.15 23.96
N GLU A 22 0.15 -0.81 23.39
CA GLU A 22 -0.34 -1.38 22.13
C GLU A 22 0.64 -1.14 20.97
N LYS A 23 1.09 0.11 20.79
CA LYS A 23 2.00 0.47 19.70
C LYS A 23 3.42 -0.05 19.92
N ALA A 24 3.79 -0.31 21.17
CA ALA A 24 5.09 -0.85 21.54
C ALA A 24 5.17 -2.38 21.36
N GLY A 25 4.05 -3.05 21.09
CA GLY A 25 4.04 -4.50 21.01
C GLY A 25 4.26 -5.17 22.36
N ASP A 26 3.89 -4.50 23.46
CA ASP A 26 4.24 -4.91 24.82
C ASP A 26 3.69 -6.30 25.18
N GLU A 27 4.58 -7.15 25.70
CA GLU A 27 4.26 -8.54 26.05
C GLU A 27 3.31 -8.66 27.25
N ALA A 28 3.44 -7.80 28.26
CA ALA A 28 2.60 -7.87 29.44
C ALA A 28 1.15 -7.50 29.12
N PHE A 29 0.96 -6.46 28.31
CA PHE A 29 -0.35 -6.07 27.80
C PHE A 29 -0.94 -7.14 26.87
N ALA A 30 -0.15 -7.67 25.94
CA ALA A 30 -0.56 -8.76 25.07
C ALA A 30 -0.97 -10.04 25.86
N LYS A 31 -0.24 -10.38 26.93
CA LYS A 31 -0.58 -11.48 27.84
C LYS A 31 -1.83 -11.20 28.66
N ALA A 32 -2.13 -9.93 28.96
CA ALA A 32 -3.39 -9.57 29.62
C ALA A 32 -4.57 -9.73 28.65
N LEU A 33 -4.41 -9.35 27.39
CA LEU A 33 -5.40 -9.55 26.33
C LEU A 33 -5.65 -11.03 26.05
N SER A 34 -4.61 -11.87 26.05
CA SER A 34 -4.77 -13.31 25.76
C SER A 34 -5.63 -14.03 26.78
N LYS A 35 -5.70 -13.54 28.03
CA LYS A 35 -6.57 -14.11 29.08
C LYS A 35 -8.06 -13.89 28.84
N LEU A 36 -8.44 -13.07 27.85
CA LEU A 36 -9.84 -12.73 27.58
C LEU A 36 -10.58 -13.79 26.75
N GLY A 37 -9.87 -14.74 26.13
CA GLY A 37 -10.49 -15.79 25.32
C GLY A 37 -9.57 -16.98 25.12
N ASP A 38 -10.15 -18.10 24.66
CA ASP A 38 -9.43 -19.36 24.45
C ASP A 38 -8.79 -19.45 23.06
N VAL A 39 -9.30 -18.67 22.09
CA VAL A 39 -8.83 -18.64 20.70
C VAL A 39 -8.56 -17.21 20.25
N TYR A 40 -7.47 -17.02 19.53
CA TYR A 40 -7.13 -15.74 18.91
C TYR A 40 -7.32 -15.75 17.40
N ILE A 41 -8.13 -14.84 16.88
CA ILE A 41 -8.32 -14.65 15.45
C ILE A 41 -7.86 -13.25 15.06
N ASN A 42 -6.85 -13.15 14.20
CA ASN A 42 -6.44 -11.88 13.60
C ASN A 42 -7.15 -11.70 12.25
N ASP A 43 -8.12 -10.80 12.21
CA ASP A 43 -8.85 -10.43 11.00
C ASP A 43 -8.60 -8.98 10.57
N ALA A 44 -7.45 -8.41 10.97
CA ALA A 44 -7.11 -6.99 10.79
C ALA A 44 -5.88 -6.80 9.89
N PHE A 45 -6.02 -7.06 8.58
CA PHE A 45 -4.91 -6.94 7.61
C PHE A 45 -4.22 -5.57 7.64
N GLY A 46 -4.98 -4.48 7.74
CA GLY A 46 -4.45 -3.11 7.75
C GLY A 46 -3.49 -2.79 8.89
N THR A 47 -3.48 -3.58 9.97
CA THR A 47 -2.56 -3.42 11.11
C THR A 47 -1.52 -4.54 11.20
N ALA A 48 -1.60 -5.57 10.35
CA ALA A 48 -0.71 -6.73 10.37
C ALA A 48 0.75 -6.40 10.01
N HIS A 49 1.00 -5.28 9.33
CA HIS A 49 2.35 -4.81 8.98
C HIS A 49 3.13 -4.20 10.17
N ARG A 50 2.53 -4.14 11.37
CA ARG A 50 3.16 -3.59 12.58
C ARG A 50 3.10 -4.61 13.70
N ALA A 51 4.22 -4.71 14.43
CA ALA A 51 4.34 -5.54 15.62
C ALA A 51 3.64 -4.90 16.83
N HIS A 52 2.32 -4.71 16.75
CA HIS A 52 1.52 -4.21 17.86
C HIS A 52 1.05 -5.35 18.78
N ALA A 53 0.68 -5.00 20.00
CA ALA A 53 0.35 -5.98 21.03
C ALA A 53 -0.87 -6.81 20.62
N SER A 54 -1.97 -6.18 20.19
CA SER A 54 -3.22 -6.84 19.81
C SER A 54 -3.19 -7.60 18.47
N THR A 55 -2.16 -7.42 17.64
CA THR A 55 -2.07 -8.01 16.29
C THR A 55 -0.98 -9.06 16.14
N THR A 56 0.16 -8.84 16.79
CA THR A 56 1.37 -9.65 16.61
C THR A 56 1.77 -10.34 17.90
N THR A 57 1.97 -9.57 18.98
CA THR A 57 2.50 -10.11 20.23
C THR A 57 1.51 -11.04 20.92
N VAL A 58 0.21 -10.69 20.92
CA VAL A 58 -0.83 -11.49 21.57
C VAL A 58 -0.89 -12.92 21.03
N ALA A 59 -0.65 -13.11 19.73
CA ALA A 59 -0.68 -14.42 19.08
C ALA A 59 0.35 -15.39 19.67
N GLN A 60 1.45 -14.90 20.25
CA GLN A 60 2.50 -15.72 20.85
C GLN A 60 2.04 -16.44 22.12
N PHE A 61 0.98 -15.94 22.77
CA PHE A 61 0.41 -16.53 23.98
C PHE A 61 -0.67 -17.58 23.71
N PHE A 62 -0.90 -17.93 22.44
CA PHE A 62 -1.82 -18.98 22.03
C PHE A 62 -1.05 -20.10 21.33
N ASP A 63 -1.46 -21.34 21.62
CA ASP A 63 -0.96 -22.51 20.91
C ASP A 63 -1.32 -22.44 19.43
N ARG A 64 -0.59 -23.18 18.60
CA ARG A 64 -0.75 -23.17 17.13
C ARG A 64 -2.20 -23.47 16.70
N ASP A 65 -2.87 -24.38 17.40
CA ASP A 65 -4.23 -24.82 17.06
C ASP A 65 -5.32 -23.90 17.64
N SER A 66 -4.93 -22.96 18.51
CA SER A 66 -5.81 -21.97 19.16
C SER A 66 -5.58 -20.55 18.63
N ARG A 67 -4.96 -20.42 17.46
CA ARG A 67 -4.81 -19.13 16.77
C ARG A 67 -4.93 -19.29 15.25
N ALA A 68 -5.59 -18.34 14.61
CA ALA A 68 -5.74 -18.33 13.16
C ALA A 68 -5.87 -16.91 12.59
N PHE A 69 -5.78 -16.81 11.27
CA PHE A 69 -6.23 -15.63 10.54
C PHE A 69 -7.72 -15.73 10.27
N GLY A 70 -8.42 -14.60 10.35
CA GLY A 70 -9.81 -14.52 9.94
C GLY A 70 -9.95 -14.52 8.41
N LEU A 71 -11.20 -14.57 7.94
CA LEU A 71 -11.52 -14.72 6.51
C LEU A 71 -11.18 -13.46 5.70
N LEU A 72 -11.25 -12.27 6.30
CA LEU A 72 -10.85 -11.03 5.63
C LEU A 72 -9.35 -11.05 5.39
N LEU A 73 -8.57 -11.36 6.43
CA LEU A 73 -7.11 -11.43 6.29
C LEU A 73 -6.71 -12.53 5.29
N GLU A 74 -7.35 -13.70 5.36
CA GLU A 74 -7.13 -14.78 4.39
C GLU A 74 -7.43 -14.32 2.95
N GLY A 75 -8.54 -13.61 2.75
CA GLY A 75 -8.93 -13.06 1.44
C GLY A 75 -7.90 -12.06 0.90
N GLU A 76 -7.42 -11.14 1.74
CA GLU A 76 -6.38 -10.17 1.38
C GLU A 76 -5.06 -10.87 0.98
N LEU A 77 -4.63 -11.88 1.75
CA LEU A 77 -3.44 -12.67 1.41
C LEU A 77 -3.60 -13.42 0.09
N LYS A 78 -4.76 -14.04 -0.15
CA LYS A 78 -5.05 -14.72 -1.42
C LYS A 78 -5.04 -13.75 -2.60
N ASN A 79 -5.61 -12.56 -2.43
CA ASN A 79 -5.63 -11.54 -3.48
C ASN A 79 -4.22 -10.99 -3.76
N ALA A 80 -3.42 -10.74 -2.72
CA ALA A 80 -2.03 -10.34 -2.89
C ALA A 80 -1.22 -11.42 -3.64
N ALA A 81 -1.33 -12.69 -3.22
CA ALA A 81 -0.62 -13.81 -3.85
C ALA A 81 -0.99 -13.99 -5.33
N LYS A 82 -2.26 -13.77 -5.70
CA LYS A 82 -2.69 -13.79 -7.11
C LYS A 82 -1.95 -12.77 -7.96
N VAL A 83 -1.57 -11.62 -7.42
CA VAL A 83 -0.87 -10.56 -8.17
C VAL A 83 0.65 -10.73 -8.11
N THR A 84 1.19 -11.24 -7.01
CA THR A 84 2.65 -11.27 -6.78
C THR A 84 3.32 -12.61 -7.08
N GLU A 85 2.64 -13.74 -6.92
CA GLU A 85 3.25 -15.07 -7.07
C GLU A 85 2.91 -15.72 -8.41
N ASN A 86 1.63 -15.81 -8.76
CA ASN A 86 1.15 -16.44 -10.00
C ASN A 86 0.12 -15.56 -10.71
N PRO A 87 0.51 -14.37 -11.21
CA PRO A 87 -0.42 -13.51 -11.93
C PRO A 87 -0.84 -14.11 -13.26
N GLU A 88 -2.14 -13.99 -13.56
CA GLU A 88 -2.62 -14.14 -14.92
C GLU A 88 -1.99 -13.05 -15.80
N ARG A 89 -1.50 -13.45 -16.98
CA ARG A 89 -0.81 -12.56 -17.91
C ARG A 89 -1.69 -12.27 -19.14
N PRO A 90 -1.60 -11.04 -19.70
CA PRO A 90 -0.69 -9.95 -19.33
C PRO A 90 -1.10 -9.24 -18.03
N LEU A 91 -0.13 -8.97 -17.17
CA LEU A 91 -0.28 -8.22 -15.93
C LEU A 91 0.06 -6.75 -16.15
N CYS A 92 -0.94 -5.89 -15.96
CA CYS A 92 -0.77 -4.44 -16.00
C CYS A 92 -0.85 -3.86 -14.58
N ALA A 93 0.16 -3.08 -14.19
CA ALA A 93 0.13 -2.27 -12.98
C ALA A 93 -0.12 -0.81 -13.33
N ILE A 94 -1.02 -0.17 -12.57
CA ILE A 94 -1.30 1.26 -12.69
C ILE A 94 -0.91 1.90 -11.37
N THR A 95 -0.05 2.91 -11.43
CA THR A 95 0.41 3.66 -10.28
C THR A 95 0.32 5.15 -10.54
N GLY A 96 0.04 5.90 -9.50
CA GLY A 96 -0.01 7.35 -9.56
C GLY A 96 0.26 7.95 -8.20
N GLY A 97 0.20 9.28 -8.15
CA GLY A 97 0.50 10.06 -6.96
C GLY A 97 1.20 11.34 -7.32
N ALA A 98 1.58 12.09 -6.29
CA ALA A 98 2.21 13.39 -6.42
C ALA A 98 3.73 13.29 -6.63
N LYS A 99 4.38 12.29 -6.03
CA LYS A 99 5.84 12.17 -5.93
C LYS A 99 6.31 10.79 -6.33
N VAL A 100 7.40 10.73 -7.09
CA VAL A 100 8.13 9.50 -7.43
C VAL A 100 8.78 8.92 -6.17
N SER A 101 9.34 9.76 -5.30
CA SER A 101 10.06 9.35 -4.09
C SER A 101 9.21 8.49 -3.14
N ASP A 102 7.94 8.84 -2.94
CA ASP A 102 6.99 8.11 -2.09
C ASP A 102 6.67 6.70 -2.62
N LYS A 103 6.94 6.43 -3.90
CA LYS A 103 6.56 5.20 -4.61
C LYS A 103 7.74 4.45 -5.22
N LEU A 104 8.97 4.89 -4.99
CA LEU A 104 10.16 4.34 -5.64
C LEU A 104 10.26 2.83 -5.47
N LEU A 105 10.24 2.35 -4.23
CA LEU A 105 10.37 0.92 -3.93
C LEU A 105 9.25 0.09 -4.61
N LEU A 106 8.04 0.66 -4.69
CA LEU A 106 6.91 -0.01 -5.34
C LEU A 106 7.11 -0.10 -6.85
N LEU A 107 7.53 1.00 -7.49
CA LEU A 107 7.84 1.05 -8.93
C LEU A 107 8.95 0.06 -9.30
N GLU A 108 10.05 0.07 -8.54
CA GLU A 108 11.17 -0.85 -8.77
C GLU A 108 10.71 -2.30 -8.74
N ARG A 109 9.87 -2.64 -7.76
CA ARG A 109 9.32 -4.00 -7.61
C ARG A 109 8.35 -4.34 -8.73
N MET A 110 7.43 -3.44 -9.09
CA MET A 110 6.48 -3.67 -10.18
C MET A 110 7.20 -3.98 -11.50
N ILE A 111 8.24 -3.20 -11.85
CA ILE A 111 9.05 -3.42 -13.07
C ILE A 111 9.67 -4.83 -13.11
N ASP A 112 9.88 -5.48 -11.97
CA ASP A 112 10.48 -6.83 -11.95
C ASP A 112 9.50 -7.94 -12.38
N PHE A 113 8.18 -7.72 -12.35
CA PHE A 113 7.20 -8.80 -12.60
C PHE A 113 6.00 -8.46 -13.50
N VAL A 114 5.71 -7.19 -13.77
CA VAL A 114 4.58 -6.77 -14.62
C VAL A 114 4.94 -6.78 -16.11
N ASP A 115 3.95 -6.92 -16.99
CA ASP A 115 4.14 -6.79 -18.44
C ASP A 115 3.99 -5.33 -18.89
N THR A 116 3.09 -4.58 -18.24
CA THR A 116 2.81 -3.17 -18.52
C THR A 116 2.79 -2.39 -17.21
N LEU A 117 3.40 -1.20 -17.20
CA LEU A 117 3.36 -0.25 -16.10
C LEU A 117 2.83 1.09 -16.59
N ILE A 118 1.70 1.54 -16.05
CA ILE A 118 1.12 2.86 -16.34
C ILE A 118 1.42 3.78 -15.16
N VAL A 119 2.09 4.91 -15.43
CA VAL A 119 2.39 5.93 -14.41
C VAL A 119 1.56 7.18 -14.68
N GLY A 120 0.68 7.56 -13.76
CA GLY A 120 -0.16 8.76 -13.84
C GLY A 120 0.04 9.75 -12.69
N GLY A 121 -0.77 10.80 -12.67
CA GLY A 121 -0.72 11.84 -11.63
C GLY A 121 0.51 12.76 -11.73
N GLY A 122 0.82 13.49 -10.65
CA GLY A 122 1.94 14.43 -10.61
C GLY A 122 3.30 13.79 -10.89
N MET A 123 3.52 12.57 -10.40
CA MET A 123 4.77 11.84 -10.63
C MET A 123 5.06 11.57 -12.10
N ALA A 124 4.04 11.44 -12.96
CA ALA A 124 4.21 11.23 -14.40
C ALA A 124 4.99 12.38 -15.07
N TYR A 125 4.87 13.62 -14.56
CA TYR A 125 5.59 14.77 -15.10
C TYR A 125 7.11 14.71 -14.81
N THR A 126 7.53 14.06 -13.72
CA THR A 126 8.96 13.79 -13.50
C THR A 126 9.51 12.82 -14.53
N PHE A 127 8.74 11.79 -14.91
CA PHE A 127 9.10 10.89 -16.01
C PHE A 127 9.08 11.60 -17.37
N ALA A 128 8.05 12.41 -17.66
CA ALA A 128 7.97 13.17 -18.90
C ALA A 128 9.15 14.14 -19.06
N LYS A 129 9.47 14.89 -17.99
CA LYS A 129 10.64 15.79 -17.97
C LYS A 129 11.96 15.02 -18.11
N ALA A 130 12.07 13.83 -17.52
CA ALA A 130 13.24 12.94 -17.70
C ALA A 130 13.43 12.46 -19.14
N LEU A 131 12.34 12.34 -19.92
CA LEU A 131 12.35 12.05 -21.35
C LEU A 131 12.53 13.30 -22.24
N GLY A 132 12.68 14.48 -21.64
CA GLY A 132 12.85 15.75 -22.36
C GLY A 132 11.54 16.48 -22.71
N GLY A 133 10.41 16.06 -22.14
CA GLY A 133 9.11 16.72 -22.27
C GLY A 133 9.03 18.06 -21.54
N ASN A 134 8.02 18.87 -21.87
CA ASN A 134 7.77 20.18 -21.25
C ASN A 134 6.50 20.13 -20.40
N ILE A 135 6.67 20.33 -19.10
CA ILE A 135 5.61 20.13 -18.11
C ILE A 135 5.02 21.45 -17.57
N GLY A 136 5.52 22.61 -18.02
CA GLY A 136 5.12 23.92 -17.50
C GLY A 136 5.31 24.03 -15.97
N GLY A 137 4.25 24.45 -15.27
CA GLY A 137 4.21 24.56 -13.81
C GLY A 137 3.73 23.29 -13.09
N SER A 138 3.69 22.14 -13.78
CA SER A 138 3.21 20.88 -13.19
C SER A 138 4.14 20.36 -12.09
N LEU A 139 3.58 19.57 -11.17
CA LEU A 139 4.32 19.01 -10.05
C LEU A 139 5.47 18.10 -10.53
N CYS A 140 6.69 18.35 -10.08
CA CYS A 140 7.86 17.58 -10.46
C CYS A 140 8.90 17.57 -9.34
N GLU A 141 9.53 16.42 -9.12
CA GLU A 141 10.71 16.28 -8.26
C GLU A 141 11.98 16.39 -9.12
N ASP A 142 12.49 17.61 -9.29
CA ASP A 142 13.65 17.89 -10.15
C ASP A 142 14.91 17.14 -9.70
N ASP A 143 15.09 16.91 -8.40
CA ASP A 143 16.19 16.13 -7.82
C ASP A 143 16.04 14.61 -8.03
N LYS A 144 14.92 14.15 -8.62
CA LYS A 144 14.63 12.74 -8.93
C LYS A 144 14.55 12.46 -10.43
N ILE A 145 14.97 13.39 -11.28
CA ILE A 145 14.98 13.19 -12.75
C ILE A 145 15.88 12.02 -13.14
N ASP A 146 17.09 11.92 -12.58
CA ASP A 146 18.00 10.83 -12.93
C ASP A 146 17.47 9.47 -12.45
N LEU A 147 16.84 9.44 -11.27
CA LEU A 147 16.13 8.27 -10.78
C LEU A 147 15.00 7.82 -11.72
N ALA A 148 14.22 8.76 -12.26
CA ALA A 148 13.19 8.45 -13.23
C ALA A 148 13.79 7.87 -14.53
N LYS A 149 14.94 8.37 -14.99
CA LYS A 149 15.66 7.78 -16.13
C LYS A 149 16.10 6.35 -15.85
N ASP A 150 16.63 6.09 -14.66
CA ASP A 150 17.05 4.74 -14.25
C ASP A 150 15.87 3.76 -14.25
N LEU A 151 14.70 4.19 -13.77
CA LEU A 151 13.47 3.39 -13.81
C LEU A 151 12.98 3.14 -15.24
N ILE A 152 13.03 4.16 -16.11
CA ILE A 152 12.71 4.01 -17.54
C ILE A 152 13.65 3.00 -18.20
N GLN A 153 14.95 3.08 -17.91
CA GLN A 153 15.94 2.15 -18.44
C GLN A 153 15.70 0.73 -17.93
N LYS A 154 15.46 0.57 -16.62
CA LYS A 154 15.12 -0.72 -16.01
C LYS A 154 13.88 -1.35 -16.67
N ALA A 155 12.84 -0.55 -16.93
CA ALA A 155 11.64 -1.04 -17.62
C ALA A 155 11.97 -1.54 -19.04
N LYS A 156 12.77 -0.79 -19.81
CA LYS A 156 13.24 -1.21 -21.14
C LYS A 156 14.05 -2.51 -21.07
N ASP A 157 15.00 -2.59 -20.15
CA ASP A 157 15.88 -3.77 -20.00
C ASP A 157 15.09 -5.03 -19.63
N ARG A 158 13.98 -4.87 -18.89
CA ARG A 158 13.07 -5.95 -18.50
C ARG A 158 11.97 -6.23 -19.52
N GLY A 159 11.89 -5.47 -20.62
CA GLY A 159 10.84 -5.61 -21.62
C GLY A 159 9.45 -5.18 -21.13
N VAL A 160 9.38 -4.38 -20.06
CA VAL A 160 8.13 -3.84 -19.52
C VAL A 160 7.66 -2.66 -20.36
N GLN A 161 6.40 -2.68 -20.76
CA GLN A 161 5.78 -1.55 -21.45
C GLN A 161 5.45 -0.45 -20.44
N LEU A 162 6.34 0.55 -20.32
CA LEU A 162 6.09 1.75 -19.52
C LEU A 162 5.23 2.75 -20.33
N LEU A 163 4.04 3.04 -19.83
CA LEU A 163 3.10 4.00 -20.42
C LEU A 163 2.98 5.24 -19.53
N LEU A 164 3.10 6.40 -20.16
CA LEU A 164 2.89 7.72 -19.56
C LEU A 164 1.69 8.39 -20.26
N PRO A 165 1.04 9.38 -19.63
CA PRO A 165 0.01 10.17 -20.29
C PRO A 165 0.58 10.83 -21.55
N GLU A 166 -0.14 10.76 -22.66
CA GLU A 166 0.22 11.48 -23.90
C GLU A 166 -0.28 12.93 -23.88
N ASP A 167 -1.34 13.17 -23.12
CA ASP A 167 -1.97 14.46 -22.92
C ASP A 167 -2.40 14.67 -21.46
N SER A 168 -2.56 15.94 -21.12
CA SER A 168 -3.01 16.42 -19.83
C SER A 168 -4.03 17.54 -20.02
N VAL A 169 -5.04 17.59 -19.14
CA VAL A 169 -5.85 18.80 -18.96
C VAL A 169 -5.05 19.76 -18.08
N ALA A 170 -4.49 20.80 -18.69
CA ALA A 170 -3.75 21.86 -18.02
C ALA A 170 -4.68 23.02 -17.65
N ALA A 171 -4.36 23.72 -16.57
CA ALA A 171 -5.10 24.88 -16.09
C ALA A 171 -4.15 26.01 -15.69
N ASP A 172 -4.63 27.25 -15.72
CA ASP A 172 -3.88 28.43 -15.26
C ASP A 172 -3.80 28.55 -13.72
N LYS A 173 -4.72 27.88 -12.99
CA LYS A 173 -4.74 27.80 -11.52
C LYS A 173 -5.42 26.53 -11.01
N PHE A 174 -5.15 26.14 -9.77
CA PHE A 174 -5.83 25.01 -9.11
C PHE A 174 -7.16 25.46 -8.46
N ALA A 175 -8.18 25.70 -9.30
CA ALA A 175 -9.51 26.12 -8.86
C ALA A 175 -10.59 25.63 -9.84
N ALA A 176 -11.83 25.52 -9.36
CA ALA A 176 -12.96 25.04 -10.17
C ALA A 176 -13.32 25.98 -11.34
N ASP A 177 -12.94 27.26 -11.25
CA ASP A 177 -13.18 28.32 -12.23
C ASP A 177 -11.95 28.59 -13.13
N ALA A 178 -10.96 27.72 -13.11
CA ALA A 178 -9.75 27.88 -13.91
C ALA A 178 -10.02 27.74 -15.41
N ASN A 179 -9.25 28.48 -16.22
CA ASN A 179 -9.26 28.26 -17.67
C ASN A 179 -8.48 26.97 -17.96
N THR A 180 -9.10 26.05 -18.70
CA THR A 180 -8.49 24.75 -19.01
C THR A 180 -8.17 24.61 -20.49
N GLN A 181 -7.15 23.81 -20.79
CA GLN A 181 -6.77 23.43 -22.14
C GLN A 181 -6.19 22.00 -22.12
N ILE A 182 -6.28 21.30 -23.25
CA ILE A 182 -5.60 20.00 -23.42
C ILE A 182 -4.21 20.27 -24.00
N THR A 183 -3.18 19.77 -23.34
CA THR A 183 -1.77 19.90 -23.76
C THR A 183 -1.13 18.54 -23.86
N LYS A 184 -0.21 18.35 -24.80
CA LYS A 184 0.65 17.15 -24.81
C LYS A 184 1.61 17.19 -23.62
N THR A 185 1.83 16.02 -23.01
CA THR A 185 2.71 15.84 -21.84
C THR A 185 4.19 15.74 -22.25
#